data_AF-A0A8T5FX17-F1
#
_entry.id   AF-A0A8T5FX17-F1
#
_cell.length_a   1.000
_cell.length_b   1.000
_cell.length_c   1.000
_cell.angle_alpha   90.00
_cell.angle_beta   90.00
_cell.angle_gamma   90.00
#
_symmetry.space_group_name_H-M   'P 1'
#
loop_
_entity.id
_entity.type
_entity.pdbx_description
1 polymer ?
#
loop_
_entity_poly.entity_id
_entity_poly.type
_entity_poly.pdbx_seq_one_letter_code
_entity_poly.pdbx_strand_id
1 'polypeptide(L)' 'MEHKCSSYNVKIANDKGAVIFKCPSCGKHEIVRSLQARQNAAQYKCPECGFVGPN' A
#
# COMPACT_ATOMS: atom_id res chain seq x y z
N MET A 1 -16.06 8.21 5.38
CA MET A 1 -15.27 7.48 4.38
C MET A 1 -14.10 6.80 5.07
N GLU A 2 -13.96 5.49 4.96
CA GLU A 2 -12.89 4.72 5.61
C GLU A 2 -11.90 4.19 4.56
N HIS A 3 -10.65 4.71 4.55
CA HIS A 3 -9.58 4.21 3.68
C HIS A 3 -8.94 2.96 4.31
N LYS A 4 -9.04 1.81 3.64
CA LYS A 4 -8.46 0.53 4.08
C LYS A 4 -7.11 0.30 3.39
N CYS A 5 -6.12 -0.16 4.15
CA CYS A 5 -4.78 -0.45 3.62
C CYS A 5 -4.76 -1.75 2.83
N SER A 6 -3.99 -1.77 1.74
CA SER A 6 -3.96 -2.88 0.77
C SER A 6 -3.27 -4.14 1.31
N SER A 7 -2.39 -4.00 2.31
CA SER A 7 -1.59 -5.10 2.89
C SER A 7 -2.12 -5.64 4.21
N TYR A 8 -2.67 -4.76 5.05
CA TYR A 8 -3.28 -5.10 6.31
C TYR A 8 -4.64 -4.42 6.27
N ASN A 9 -5.74 -5.13 6.53
CA ASN A 9 -7.10 -4.55 6.58
C ASN A 9 -7.28 -3.54 7.75
N VAL A 10 -6.25 -2.80 8.10
CA VAL A 10 -6.17 -1.79 9.14
C VAL A 10 -6.61 -0.45 8.55
N LYS A 11 -7.45 0.25 9.32
CA LYS A 11 -7.99 1.56 8.95
C LYS A 11 -6.84 2.57 8.89
N ILE A 12 -6.60 3.18 7.73
CA ILE A 12 -5.59 4.24 7.52
C ILE A 12 -6.00 5.57 8.19
N ALA A 13 -7.19 5.62 8.80
CA ALA A 13 -7.80 6.84 9.35
C ALA A 13 -6.96 7.61 10.39
N ASN A 14 -5.86 7.05 10.90
CA ASN A 14 -4.95 7.73 11.82
C ASN A 14 -3.45 7.48 11.53
N ASP A 15 -3.09 6.96 10.35
CA ASP A 15 -1.69 6.68 10.05
C ASP A 15 -1.01 7.95 9.49
N LYS A 16 -0.51 8.81 10.38
CA LYS A 16 0.24 10.05 10.05
C LYS A 16 1.49 9.82 9.19
N GLY A 17 1.87 8.58 8.91
CA GLY A 17 3.01 8.20 8.07
C GLY A 17 2.64 7.36 6.84
N ALA A 18 1.35 7.30 6.48
CA ALA A 18 0.93 6.64 5.25
C ALA A 18 1.42 7.41 4.02
N VAL A 19 1.96 6.68 3.05
CA VAL A 19 2.40 7.23 1.77
C VAL A 19 1.58 6.65 0.64
N ILE A 20 1.33 7.49 -0.34
CA ILE A 20 0.60 7.15 -1.56
C ILE A 20 1.60 7.30 -2.70
N PHE A 21 1.78 6.25 -3.49
CA PHE A 21 2.64 6.29 -4.67
C PHE A 21 2.05 5.43 -5.77
N LYS A 22 2.32 5.79 -7.03
CA LYS A 22 1.90 4.99 -8.17
C LYS A 22 2.74 3.72 -8.25
N CYS A 23 2.11 2.62 -8.66
CA CYS A 23 2.80 1.35 -8.86
C CYS A 23 4.03 1.57 -9.78
N PRO A 24 5.26 1.19 -9.35
CA PRO A 24 6.46 1.42 -10.15
C PRO A 24 6.51 0.55 -11.41
N SER A 25 5.74 -0.53 -11.47
CA SER A 25 5.70 -1.42 -12.63
C SER A 25 4.74 -0.94 -13.72
N CYS A 26 3.51 -0.57 -13.36
CA CYS A 26 2.50 -0.16 -14.35
C CYS A 26 2.17 1.34 -14.35
N GLY A 27 2.41 2.06 -13.26
CA GLY A 27 2.05 3.48 -13.09
C GLY A 27 0.55 3.79 -13.07
N LYS A 28 -0.31 2.78 -13.28
CA LYS A 28 -1.77 2.94 -13.44
C LYS A 28 -2.53 2.86 -12.11
N HIS A 29 -2.05 2.06 -11.16
CA HIS A 29 -2.68 1.90 -9.85
C HIS A 29 -1.94 2.69 -8.77
N GLU A 30 -2.70 3.40 -7.92
CA GLU A 30 -2.17 4.09 -6.74
C GLU A 30 -2.12 3.14 -5.55
N ILE A 31 -0.91 2.93 -5.02
CA ILE A 31 -0.66 2.06 -3.88
C ILE A 31 -0.52 2.92 -2.65
N VAL A 32 -1.36 2.64 -1.64
CA VAL A 32 -1.33 3.30 -0.35
C VAL A 32 -0.70 2.35 0.66
N ARG A 33 0.42 2.77 1.25
CA ARG A 33 1.11 2.00 2.30
C ARG A 33 1.20 2.79 3.58
N SER A 34 0.73 2.19 4.67
CA SER A 34 0.92 2.72 6.02
C SER A 34 2.39 2.65 6.44
N LEU A 35 2.77 3.46 7.43
CA LEU A 35 4.10 3.46 8.02
C LEU A 35 4.48 2.05 8.51
N GLN A 36 3.55 1.36 9.19
CA GLN A 36 3.77 -0.01 9.68
C GLN A 36 4.06 -0.99 8.54
N ALA A 37 3.33 -0.91 7.41
CA ALA A 37 3.58 -1.77 6.26
C ALA A 37 4.95 -1.51 5.65
N ARG A 38 5.42 -0.25 5.65
CA ARG A 38 6.79 0.09 5.22
C ARG A 38 7.85 -0.43 6.20
N GLN A 39 7.63 -0.28 7.50
CA GLN A 39 8.56 -0.75 8.54
C GLN A 39 8.69 -2.28 8.55
N ASN A 40 7.58 -3.00 8.36
CA ASN A 40 7.57 -4.46 8.30
C ASN A 40 7.84 -5.00 6.90
N ALA A 41 8.21 -4.14 5.94
CA ALA A 41 8.37 -4.50 4.53
C ALA A 41 7.23 -5.41 4.00
N ALA A 42 5.99 -5.13 4.40
CA ALA A 42 4.87 -6.03 4.16
C ALA A 42 4.55 -6.16 2.67
N GLN A 43 4.34 -7.40 2.21
CA GLN A 43 3.96 -7.67 0.83
C GLN A 43 2.66 -6.94 0.45
N TYR A 44 2.68 -6.34 -0.73
CA TYR A 44 1.54 -5.76 -1.42
C TYR A 44 1.54 -6.28 -2.85
N LYS A 45 0.34 -6.47 -3.38
CA LYS A 45 0.14 -6.87 -4.77
C LYS A 45 -0.64 -5.78 -5.50
N CYS A 46 -0.08 -5.31 -6.61
CA CYS A 46 -0.80 -4.43 -7.51
C CYS A 46 -1.90 -5.24 -8.22
N PRO A 47 -3.18 -4.83 -8.14
CA PRO A 47 -4.29 -5.56 -8.78
C PRO A 47 -4.25 -5.47 -10.30
N GLU A 48 -3.65 -4.42 -10.88
CA GLU A 48 -3.62 -4.24 -12.33
C GLU A 48 -2.53 -5.03 -13.06
N CYS A 49 -1.30 -5.01 -12.56
CA CYS A 49 -0.18 -5.71 -13.21
C CYS A 49 0.26 -6.98 -12.47
N GLY A 50 -0.30 -7.25 -11.29
CA GLY A 50 0.12 -8.37 -10.45
C GLY A 50 1.48 -8.17 -9.78
N PHE A 51 2.11 -6.99 -9.89
CA PHE A 51 3.38 -6.69 -9.25
C PHE A 51 3.29 -6.90 -7.75
N VAL A 52 4.10 -7.83 -7.21
CA VAL A 52 4.22 -8.07 -5.78
C VAL A 52 5.52 -7.47 -5.29
N GLY A 53 5.46 -6.69 -4.22
CA GLY A 53 6.63 -6.30 -3.45
C GLY A 53 6.17 -5.77 -2.10
N PRO A 54 7.05 -5.36 -1.19
CA PRO A 54 8.32 -5.97 -0.76
C PRO A 54 8.11 -7.13 0.24
N ASN A 55 9.20 -7.82 0.59
CA ASN A 55 9.37 -8.75 1.71
C ASN A 55 10.32 -8.10 2.73
#